data_AF-A0AA96MEW1-F1
#
_entry.id   AF-A0AA96MEW1-F1
#
_cell.length_a   1.000
_cell.length_b   1.000
_cell.length_c   1.000
_cell.angle_alpha   90.00
_cell.angle_beta   90.00
_cell.angle_gamma   90.00
#
_symmetry.space_group_name_H-M   'P 1'
#
loop_
_entity.id
_entity.type
_entity.pdbx_description
1 polymer ?
#
loop_
_entity_poly.entity_id
_entity_poly.type
_entity_poly.pdbx_seq_one_letter_code
_entity_poly.pdbx_strand_id
1 'polypeptide(L)' 'MYNPASVRIRIERARSRLHQLQTRHGGFGHPEVLRQSVVLDELLNTYDNVYRIKKRPPA' A
#
# COMPACT_ATOMS: atom_id res chain seq x y z
N MET A 1 8.27 10.10 14.07
CA MET A 1 8.72 10.27 12.67
C MET A 1 8.39 9.01 11.87
N TYR A 2 7.63 9.11 10.78
CA TYR A 2 7.39 7.97 9.88
C TYR A 2 8.68 7.65 9.12
N ASN A 3 9.30 6.51 9.44
CA ASN A 3 10.48 6.06 8.71
C ASN A 3 10.02 5.53 7.33
N PRO A 4 10.45 6.11 6.19
CA PRO A 4 10.03 5.64 4.86
C PRO A 4 10.30 4.14 4.62
N ALA A 5 11.33 3.57 5.24
CA ALA A 5 11.59 2.14 5.21
C ALA A 5 10.45 1.30 5.84
N SER A 6 9.85 1.79 6.94
CA SER A 6 8.72 1.11 7.60
C SER A 6 7.45 1.11 6.75
N VAL A 7 7.21 2.16 5.97
CA VAL A 7 6.06 2.24 5.05
C VAL A 7 6.24 1.25 3.89
N ARG A 8 7.46 1.14 3.34
CA ARG A 8 7.78 0.15 2.30
C ARG A 8 7.54 -1.29 2.77
N ILE A 9 7.95 -1.64 3.99
CA ILE A 9 7.70 -2.98 4.54
C ILE A 9 6.20 -3.26 4.65
N ARG A 10 5.40 -2.26 5.05
CA ARG A 10 3.93 -2.39 5.12
C ARG A 10 3.30 -2.57 3.74
N ILE A 11 3.78 -1.84 2.74
CA ILE A 11 3.35 -1.98 1.33
C ILE A 11 3.61 -3.41 0.84
N GLU A 12 4.83 -3.93 1.04
CA GLU A 12 5.18 -5.27 0.57
C GLU A 12 4.35 -6.36 1.27
N ARG A 13 4.12 -6.24 2.59
CA ARG A 13 3.22 -7.15 3.30
C ARG A 13 1.79 -7.09 2.76
N ALA A 14 1.28 -5.88 2.49
CA ALA A 14 -0.06 -5.69 1.95
C ALA A 14 -0.18 -6.25 0.52
N ARG A 15 0.86 -6.15 -0.31
CA ARG A 15 0.96 -6.77 -1.63
C ARG A 15 0.92 -8.29 -1.56
N SER A 16 1.74 -8.91 -0.70
CA SER A 16 1.73 -10.37 -0.53
C SER A 16 0.37 -10.88 -0.09
N ARG A 17 -0.30 -10.18 0.83
CA ARG A 17 -1.65 -10.53 1.28
C ARG A 17 -2.69 -10.39 0.16
N LEU A 18 -2.61 -9.33 -0.64
CA LEU A 18 -3.52 -9.14 -1.77
C LEU A 18 -3.38 -10.27 -2.80
N HIS A 19 -2.14 -10.65 -3.11
CA HIS A 19 -1.86 -11.75 -4.02
C HIS A 19 -2.39 -13.10 -3.48
N GLN A 20 -2.20 -13.38 -2.19
CA GLN A 20 -2.76 -14.58 -1.57
C GLN A 20 -4.30 -14.62 -1.66
N LEU A 21 -4.96 -13.50 -1.37
CA LEU A 21 -6.43 -13.41 -1.47
C LEU A 21 -6.91 -13.56 -2.91
N GLN A 22 -6.25 -12.92 -3.86
CA GLN A 22 -6.57 -13.05 -5.29
C GLN A 22 -6.44 -14.51 -5.74
N THR A 23 -5.34 -15.18 -5.40
CA THR A 23 -5.11 -16.59 -5.73
C THR A 23 -6.15 -17.49 -5.05
N ARG A 24 -6.48 -17.23 -3.78
CA ARG A 24 -7.49 -18.00 -3.04
C ARG A 24 -8.90 -17.88 -3.63
N HIS A 25 -9.27 -16.68 -4.08
CA HIS A 25 -10.62 -16.40 -4.60
C HIS A 25 -10.73 -16.50 -6.13
N GLY A 26 -9.63 -16.80 -6.83
CA GLY A 26 -9.60 -16.93 -8.29
C GLY A 26 -9.79 -15.61 -9.03
N GLY A 27 -9.60 -14.46 -8.37
CA GLY A 27 -9.77 -13.15 -9.01
C GLY A 27 -9.90 -11.98 -8.04
N PHE A 28 -10.15 -10.78 -8.60
CA PHE A 28 -10.24 -9.53 -7.85
C PHE A 28 -11.66 -9.14 -7.43
N GLY A 29 -12.69 -9.85 -7.92
CA GLY A 29 -14.09 -9.53 -7.63
C GLY A 29 -14.55 -9.86 -6.21
N HIS A 30 -13.73 -10.54 -5.41
CA HIS A 30 -14.11 -10.93 -4.06
C HIS A 30 -14.02 -9.73 -3.09
N PRO A 31 -15.03 -9.49 -2.23
CA PRO A 31 -15.06 -8.34 -1.32
C PRO A 31 -13.84 -8.22 -0.39
N GLU A 32 -13.21 -9.36 -0.05
CA GLU A 32 -11.99 -9.35 0.77
C GLU A 32 -10.75 -8.90 -0.03
N VAL A 33 -10.68 -9.25 -1.31
CA VAL A 33 -9.61 -8.81 -2.21
C VAL A 33 -9.73 -7.30 -2.43
N LEU A 34 -10.94 -6.81 -2.69
CA LEU A 34 -11.21 -5.37 -2.86
C LEU A 34 -10.86 -4.57 -1.59
N ARG A 35 -11.27 -5.04 -0.41
CA ARG A 35 -10.90 -4.40 0.87
C ARG A 35 -9.39 -4.36 1.07
N GLN A 36 -8.69 -5.44 0.74
CA GLN A 36 -7.23 -5.48 0.84
C GLN A 36 -6.55 -4.53 -0.17
N SER A 37 -7.12 -4.34 -1.36
CA SER A 37 -6.62 -3.36 -2.34
C SER A 37 -6.69 -1.94 -1.80
N VAL A 38 -7.79 -1.56 -1.15
CA VAL A 38 -7.93 -0.23 -0.52
C VAL A 38 -6.83 0.01 0.51
N VAL A 39 -6.53 -0.99 1.35
CA VAL A 39 -5.43 -0.89 2.35
C VAL A 39 -4.07 -0.71 1.67
N LEU A 40 -3.83 -1.40 0.55
CA LEU A 40 -2.60 -1.24 -0.21
C LEU A 40 -2.49 0.17 -0.82
N ASP A 41 -3.59 0.69 -1.37
CA ASP A 41 -3.64 2.04 -1.96
C ASP A 41 -3.41 3.14 -0.91
N GLU A 42 -4.00 3.02 0.29
CA GLU A 42 -3.75 3.94 1.39
C GLU A 42 -2.26 3.98 1.80
N LEU A 43 -1.61 2.81 1.82
CA LEU A 43 -0.18 2.71 2.13
C LEU A 43 0.68 3.34 1.03
N LEU A 44 0.32 3.14 -0.24
CA LEU A 44 1.00 3.78 -1.38
C LEU A 44 0.83 5.29 -1.37
N ASN A 45 -0.37 5.79 -1.10
CA ASN A 45 -0.66 7.22 -0.96
C ASN A 45 0.12 7.84 0.20
N THR A 46 0.21 7.13 1.33
CA THR A 46 1.02 7.55 2.48
C THR A 46 2.50 7.63 2.11
N TYR A 47 3.01 6.64 1.38
CA TYR A 47 4.38 6.63 0.88
C TYR A 47 4.63 7.80 -0.06
N ASP A 48 3.77 8.00 -1.07
CA ASP A 48 3.92 9.10 -2.02
C ASP A 48 3.88 10.46 -1.32
N ASN A 49 2.97 10.68 -0.37
CA ASN A 49 2.92 11.92 0.40
C ASN A 49 4.22 12.18 1.19
N VAL A 50 4.74 11.16 1.89
CA VAL A 50 6.01 11.27 2.63
C VAL A 50 7.19 11.57 1.70
N TYR A 51 7.19 11.03 0.48
CA TYR A 51 8.25 11.28 -0.50
C TYR A 51 8.09 12.62 -1.23
N ARG A 52 6.86 13.06 -1.52
CA ARG A 52 6.57 14.37 -2.13
C ARG A 52 6.92 15.53 -1.20
N ILE A 53 6.63 15.41 0.10
CA ILE A 53 7.01 16.42 1.11
C ILE A 53 8.54 16.60 1.16
N LYS A 54 9.33 15.54 0.93
CA LYS A 54 10.80 15.63 0.85
C LYS A 54 11.35 16.27 -0.43
N LYS A 55 10.53 16.38 -1.49
CA LYS A 55 10.95 16.91 -2.81
C LYS A 55 10.55 18.36 -3.06
N ARG A 56 9.66 18.97 -2.26
CA ARG A 56 9.39 20.41 -2.37
C ARG A 56 10.44 21.18 -1.55
N PRO A 57 11.25 22.05 -2.18
CA PRO A 57 12.01 23.02 -1.41
C PRO A 57 11.02 23.92 -0.64
N PRO A 58 11.36 24.41 0.57
CA PRO A 58 10.57 25.46 1.20
C PRO A 58 10.51 26.65 0.23
N ALA A 59 9.29 27.13 -0.01
CA ALA A 59 9.04 28.33 -0.81
C ALA A 59 9.57 29.57 -0.10
#